data_AF-A0A7L0F0Y6-F1
#
_entry.id   AF-A0A7L0F0Y6-F1
#
_cell.length_a   1.000
_cell.length_b   1.000
_cell.length_c   1.000
_cell.angle_alpha   90.00
_cell.angle_beta   90.00
_cell.angle_gamma   90.00
#
_symmetry.space_group_name_H-M   'P 1'
#
loop_
_entity.id
_entity.type
_entity.pdbx_description
1 polymer ?
#
loop_
_entity_poly.entity_id
_entity_poly.type
_entity_poly.pdbx_seq_one_letter_code
_entity_poly.pdbx_strand_id
1 'polypeptide(L)'
;MLNVNLKLLIFLNIFYFLLQVCGSVILGVSIWIRVSKGAQQVNVCSHTRTILFAGADLLIAVGSIIMVLGFLGCCGAIKESRCMLLLFFIGLLLILILQVTAGILGAVYKSQVEKYLSKSLQEAVSSLQSSTEESKAFQEKFQKFERENKCCGLLNGPADWGKNFNTASRSNKVCECEQDSQSTDLCIRYQNRYIYK
;
A
#
# COMPACT_ATOMS: atom_id res chain seq x y z
N MET A 1 -2.95 31.43 31.80
CA MET A 1 -3.09 31.29 30.33
C MET A 1 -1.77 30.86 29.67
N LEU A 2 -0.61 31.46 29.99
CA LEU A 2 0.71 31.03 29.46
C LEU A 2 1.05 29.54 29.73
N ASN A 3 0.83 29.03 30.95
CA ASN A 3 1.12 27.64 31.31
C ASN A 3 0.26 26.58 30.58
N VAL A 4 -0.92 26.97 30.07
CA VAL A 4 -1.81 26.06 29.34
C VAL A 4 -1.36 25.94 27.89
N ASN A 5 -0.99 27.05 27.25
CA ASN A 5 -0.47 27.06 25.88
C ASN A 5 0.86 26.32 25.76
N LEU A 6 1.77 26.47 26.74
CA LEU A 6 3.06 25.78 26.73
C LEU A 6 2.91 24.25 26.90
N LYS A 7 2.02 23.79 27.81
CA LYS A 7 1.73 22.36 27.98
C LYS A 7 1.12 21.73 26.72
N LEU A 8 0.23 22.46 26.03
CA LEU A 8 -0.39 22.01 24.78
C LEU A 8 0.67 21.86 23.66
N LEU A 9 1.58 22.82 23.55
CA LEU A 9 2.66 22.82 22.54
C LEU A 9 3.64 21.65 22.74
N ILE A 10 3.99 21.36 24.00
CA ILE A 10 4.84 20.22 24.36
C ILE A 10 4.13 18.89 24.04
N PHE A 11 2.86 18.75 24.40
CA PHE A 11 2.07 17.55 24.11
C PHE A 11 1.94 17.31 22.59
N LEU A 12 1.65 18.37 21.83
CA LEU A 12 1.54 18.32 20.38
C LEU A 12 2.87 17.95 19.72
N ASN A 13 3.99 18.50 20.19
CA ASN A 13 5.32 18.16 19.68
C ASN A 13 5.72 16.71 19.97
N ILE A 14 5.41 16.19 21.18
CA ILE A 14 5.64 14.78 21.52
C ILE A 14 4.80 13.87 20.60
N PHE A 15 3.53 14.19 20.38
CA PHE A 15 2.67 13.45 19.47
C PHE A 15 3.20 13.46 18.02
N TYR A 16 3.62 14.62 17.51
CA TYR A 16 4.25 14.73 16.19
C TYR A 16 5.55 13.94 16.09
N PHE A 17 6.36 13.91 17.15
CA PHE A 17 7.57 13.10 17.20
C PHE A 17 7.27 11.59 17.15
N LEU A 18 6.23 11.12 17.85
CA LEU A 18 5.80 9.72 17.77
C LEU A 18 5.34 9.35 16.35
N LEU A 19 4.58 10.22 15.69
CA LEU A 19 4.20 10.04 14.29
C LEU A 19 5.43 10.01 13.36
N GLN A 20 6.44 10.83 13.63
CA GLN A 20 7.69 10.86 12.87
C GLN A 20 8.49 9.55 13.01
N VAL A 21 8.53 8.95 14.21
CA VAL A 21 9.16 7.65 14.43
C VAL A 21 8.42 6.56 13.66
N CYS A 22 7.08 6.54 13.70
CA CYS A 22 6.27 5.61 12.93
C CYS A 22 6.55 5.76 11.41
N GLY A 23 6.60 6.99 10.90
CA GLY A 23 6.96 7.27 9.50
C GLY A 23 8.36 6.77 9.11
N SER A 24 9.33 6.88 10.02
CA SER A 24 10.70 6.39 9.81
C SER A 24 10.75 4.86 9.73
N VAL A 25 9.92 4.16 10.50
CA VAL A 25 9.77 2.69 10.40
C VAL A 25 9.19 2.31 9.03
N ILE A 26 8.15 3.01 8.56
CA ILE A 26 7.55 2.75 7.24
C ILE A 26 8.56 2.98 6.12
N LEU A 27 9.37 4.04 6.20
CA LEU A 27 10.48 4.28 5.29
C LEU A 27 11.52 3.15 5.31
N GLY A 28 11.92 2.72 6.50
CA GLY A 28 12.84 1.59 6.67
C GLY A 28 12.31 0.31 6.03
N VAL A 29 11.03 -0.01 6.23
CA VAL A 29 10.36 -1.14 5.58
C VAL A 29 10.32 -0.98 4.06
N SER A 30 10.07 0.22 3.55
CA SER A 30 10.04 0.50 2.11
C SER A 30 11.41 0.29 1.46
N ILE A 31 12.49 0.75 2.12
CA ILE A 31 13.88 0.50 1.70
C ILE A 31 14.21 -0.99 1.79
N TRP A 32 13.80 -1.66 2.86
CA TRP A 32 14.01 -3.09 3.05
C TRP A 32 13.37 -3.90 1.92
N ILE A 33 12.14 -3.56 1.51
CA ILE A 33 11.46 -4.22 0.38
C ILE A 33 12.23 -4.03 -0.94
N ARG A 34 12.87 -2.87 -1.15
CA ARG A 34 13.68 -2.61 -2.34
C ARG A 34 14.99 -3.38 -2.38
N VAL A 35 15.66 -3.50 -1.23
CA VAL A 35 16.99 -4.10 -1.10
C VAL A 35 16.95 -5.61 -0.87
N SER A 36 15.86 -6.13 -0.31
CA SER A 36 15.78 -7.54 0.05
C SER A 36 15.89 -8.43 -1.19
N LYS A 37 16.91 -9.29 -1.20
CA LYS A 37 17.08 -10.33 -2.23
C LYS A 37 15.88 -11.27 -2.28
N GLY A 38 15.18 -11.48 -1.16
CA GLY A 38 13.94 -12.23 -1.12
C GLY A 38 12.81 -11.55 -1.91
N ALA A 39 12.74 -10.21 -1.90
CA ALA A 39 11.82 -9.42 -2.74
C ALA A 39 12.28 -9.35 -4.21
N GLN A 40 13.59 -9.35 -4.46
CA GLN A 40 14.17 -9.46 -5.81
C GLN A 40 14.10 -10.88 -6.40
N GLN A 41 14.01 -11.92 -5.58
CA GLN A 41 13.84 -13.33 -5.95
C GLN A 41 12.38 -13.80 -5.89
N VAL A 42 11.45 -12.99 -5.36
CA VAL A 42 10.05 -13.17 -5.73
C VAL A 42 10.01 -12.85 -7.22
N ASN A 43 10.07 -13.90 -8.02
CA ASN A 43 9.77 -13.82 -9.43
C ASN A 43 8.27 -13.57 -9.55
N VAL A 44 7.85 -12.36 -9.21
CA VAL A 44 6.61 -11.83 -9.74
C VAL A 44 6.91 -11.51 -11.20
N CYS A 45 5.97 -11.74 -12.12
CA CYS A 45 6.11 -11.37 -13.54
C CYS A 45 6.85 -10.03 -13.69
N SER A 46 7.75 -9.94 -14.67
CA SER A 46 8.65 -8.79 -14.90
C SER A 46 7.92 -7.44 -14.77
N HIS A 47 6.68 -7.36 -15.25
CA HIS A 47 5.87 -6.15 -15.17
C HIS A 47 5.35 -5.82 -13.76
N THR A 48 4.82 -6.79 -13.01
CA THR A 48 4.33 -6.55 -11.63
C THR A 48 5.49 -6.25 -10.67
N ARG A 49 6.65 -6.90 -10.87
CA ARG A 49 7.89 -6.53 -10.18
C ARG A 49 8.26 -5.06 -10.42
N THR A 50 8.17 -4.63 -11.67
CA THR A 50 8.46 -3.24 -12.06
C THR A 50 7.50 -2.26 -11.39
N ILE A 51 6.21 -2.57 -11.33
CA ILE A 51 5.20 -1.71 -10.67
C ILE A 51 5.43 -1.66 -9.16
N LEU A 52 5.68 -2.81 -8.50
CA LEU A 52 5.97 -2.85 -7.07
C LEU A 52 7.24 -2.07 -6.72
N PHE A 53 8.28 -2.19 -7.52
CA PHE A 53 9.51 -1.43 -7.34
C PHE A 53 9.29 0.05 -7.59
N ALA A 54 8.59 0.44 -8.66
CA ALA A 54 8.26 1.85 -8.91
C ALA A 54 7.43 2.46 -7.77
N GLY A 55 6.46 1.71 -7.22
CA GLY A 55 5.69 2.12 -6.06
C GLY A 55 6.55 2.27 -4.80
N ALA A 56 7.44 1.32 -4.53
CA ALA A 56 8.35 1.39 -3.40
C ALA A 56 9.35 2.55 -3.52
N ASP A 57 9.83 2.88 -4.72
CA ASP A 57 10.64 4.10 -4.95
C ASP A 57 9.88 5.36 -4.63
N LEU A 58 8.63 5.45 -5.08
CA LEU A 58 7.78 6.61 -4.82
C LEU A 58 7.51 6.76 -3.33
N LEU A 59 7.25 5.66 -2.61
CA LEU A 59 7.12 5.63 -1.16
C LEU A 59 8.39 6.11 -0.44
N ILE A 60 9.57 5.69 -0.90
CA ILE A 60 10.86 6.15 -0.34
C ILE A 60 11.04 7.64 -0.57
N ALA A 61 10.80 8.12 -1.79
CA ALA A 61 10.93 9.54 -2.14
C ALA A 61 9.98 10.39 -1.29
N VAL A 62 8.69 10.05 -1.27
CA VAL A 62 7.66 10.79 -0.51
C VAL A 62 7.95 10.74 0.99
N GLY A 63 8.26 9.57 1.53
CA GLY A 63 8.55 9.45 2.95
C GLY A 63 9.81 10.24 3.35
N SER A 64 10.85 10.26 2.52
CA SER A 64 12.07 11.04 2.79
C SER A 64 11.78 12.54 2.89
N ILE A 65 10.93 13.07 2.00
CA ILE A 65 10.48 14.46 2.02
C ILE A 65 9.69 14.74 3.30
N ILE A 66 8.75 13.86 3.66
CA ILE A 66 7.97 13.98 4.90
C ILE A 66 8.88 13.97 6.13
N MET A 67 9.92 13.13 6.14
CA MET A 67 10.89 13.05 7.24
C MET A 67 11.69 14.35 7.42
N VAL A 68 12.15 14.93 6.31
CA VAL A 68 12.87 16.22 6.34
C VAL A 68 11.95 17.34 6.79
N LEU A 69 10.73 17.43 6.24
CA LEU A 69 9.78 18.47 6.63
C LEU A 69 9.30 18.33 8.08
N GLY A 70 9.08 17.10 8.55
CA GLY A 70 8.74 16.83 9.95
C GLY A 70 9.85 17.24 10.91
N PHE A 71 11.12 16.95 10.58
CA PHE A 71 12.26 17.41 11.35
C PHE A 71 12.36 18.95 11.40
N LEU A 72 12.23 19.61 10.25
CA LEU A 72 12.23 21.07 10.17
C LEU A 72 11.08 21.70 10.96
N GLY A 73 9.90 21.09 10.93
CA GLY A 73 8.73 21.53 11.71
C GLY A 73 8.96 21.43 13.22
N CYS A 74 9.39 20.26 13.71
CA CYS A 74 9.64 20.04 15.14
C CYS A 74 10.81 20.91 15.64
N CYS A 75 11.93 20.95 14.91
CA CYS A 75 13.08 21.79 15.30
C CYS A 75 12.78 23.29 15.17
N GLY A 76 12.01 23.70 14.16
CA GLY A 76 11.58 25.09 13.98
C GLY A 76 10.71 25.58 15.13
N ALA A 77 9.80 24.73 15.61
CA ALA A 77 8.94 25.03 16.77
C ALA A 77 9.74 25.12 18.08
N ILE A 78 10.70 24.22 18.31
CA ILE A 78 11.51 24.21 19.54
C ILE A 78 12.51 25.37 19.58
N LYS A 79 13.19 25.65 18.45
CA LYS A 79 14.23 26.69 18.38
C LYS A 79 13.69 28.10 18.14
N GLU A 80 12.37 28.25 18.00
CA GLU A 80 11.70 29.51 17.62
C GLU A 80 12.38 30.21 16.42
N SER A 81 12.99 29.41 15.53
CA SER A 81 13.83 29.91 14.45
C SER A 81 12.97 30.22 13.24
N ARG A 82 12.80 31.51 12.96
CA ARG A 82 12.03 32.00 11.81
C ARG A 82 12.53 31.42 10.48
N CYS A 83 13.84 31.23 10.33
CA CYS A 83 14.42 30.67 9.10
C CYS A 83 13.98 29.21 8.87
N MET A 84 14.02 28.36 9.89
CA MET A 84 13.55 26.97 9.76
C MET A 84 12.05 26.86 9.53
N LEU A 85 11.27 27.72 10.21
CA LEU A 85 9.82 27.77 10.01
C LEU A 85 9.44 28.27 8.60
N LEU A 86 10.20 29.22 8.04
CA LEU A 86 10.04 29.68 6.66
C LEU A 86 10.36 28.56 5.66
N LEU A 87 11.45 27.82 5.84
CA LEU A 87 11.79 26.68 4.98
C LEU A 87 10.70 25.61 5.02
N PHE A 88 10.15 25.31 6.20
CA PHE A 88 9.01 24.41 6.34
C PHE A 88 7.79 24.91 5.57
N PHE A 89 7.44 26.19 5.70
CA PHE A 89 6.31 26.79 5.00
C PHE A 89 6.49 26.76 3.47
N ILE A 90 7.67 27.12 2.97
CA ILE A 90 8.00 27.05 1.54
C ILE A 90 7.90 25.59 1.04
N GLY A 91 8.42 24.63 1.80
CA GLY A 91 8.32 23.21 1.47
C GLY A 91 6.86 22.73 1.37
N LEU A 92 6.01 23.10 2.32
CA LEU A 92 4.58 22.79 2.27
C LEU A 92 3.89 23.43 1.06
N LEU A 93 4.24 24.68 0.74
CA LEU A 93 3.67 25.38 -0.41
C LEU A 93 4.06 24.71 -1.73
N LEU A 94 5.31 24.24 -1.87
CA LEU A 94 5.76 23.47 -3.03
C LEU A 94 5.02 22.14 -3.14
N ILE A 95 4.83 21.41 -2.04
CA ILE A 95 4.03 20.17 -2.03
C ILE A 95 2.59 20.44 -2.46
N LEU A 96 1.99 21.54 -1.99
CA LEU A 96 0.63 21.91 -2.35
C LEU A 96 0.52 22.17 -3.86
N ILE A 97 1.45 22.91 -4.45
CA ILE A 97 1.50 23.13 -5.90
C ILE A 97 1.64 21.79 -6.64
N LEU A 98 2.52 20.89 -6.19
CA LEU A 98 2.69 19.57 -6.78
C LEU A 98 1.43 18.71 -6.67
N GLN A 99 0.74 18.73 -5.53
CA GLN A 99 -0.51 18.00 -5.33
C GLN A 99 -1.64 18.52 -6.23
N VAL A 100 -1.79 19.85 -6.34
CA VAL A 100 -2.77 20.46 -7.24
C VAL A 100 -2.45 20.09 -8.69
N THR A 101 -1.18 20.17 -9.09
CA THR A 101 -0.74 19.79 -10.44
C THR A 101 -1.01 18.31 -10.72
N ALA A 102 -0.65 17.42 -9.80
CA ALA A 102 -0.93 16.00 -9.89
C ALA A 102 -2.43 15.70 -9.95
N GLY A 103 -3.25 16.41 -9.18
CA GLY A 103 -4.71 16.30 -9.20
C GLY A 103 -5.31 16.72 -10.54
N ILE A 104 -4.86 17.85 -11.10
CA ILE A 104 -5.30 18.31 -12.43
C ILE A 104 -4.87 17.32 -13.51
N LEU A 105 -3.60 16.90 -13.52
CA LEU A 105 -3.11 15.92 -14.48
C LEU A 105 -3.86 14.58 -14.35
N GLY A 106 -4.13 14.12 -13.12
CA GLY A 106 -4.92 12.91 -12.87
C GLY A 106 -6.34 13.00 -13.41
N ALA A 107 -6.98 14.18 -13.30
CA ALA A 107 -8.30 14.42 -13.86
C ALA A 107 -8.28 14.46 -15.39
N VAL A 108 -7.31 15.17 -15.99
CA VAL A 108 -7.18 15.30 -17.46
C VAL A 108 -6.83 13.97 -18.11
N TYR A 109 -5.92 13.20 -17.51
CA TYR A 109 -5.45 11.91 -18.04
C TYR A 109 -6.23 10.71 -17.50
N LYS A 110 -7.40 10.92 -16.89
CA LYS A 110 -8.21 9.86 -16.27
C LYS A 110 -8.38 8.62 -17.15
N SER A 111 -8.80 8.79 -18.41
CA SER A 111 -9.01 7.66 -19.32
C SER A 111 -7.73 6.89 -19.66
N GLN A 112 -6.57 7.56 -19.64
CA GLN A 112 -5.29 6.88 -19.81
C GLN A 112 -4.94 6.09 -18.55
N VAL A 113 -5.08 6.71 -17.38
CA VAL A 113 -4.85 6.07 -16.07
C VAL A 113 -5.73 4.83 -15.90
N GLU A 114 -7.01 4.90 -16.27
CA GLU A 114 -7.93 3.75 -16.25
C GLU A 114 -7.44 2.63 -17.16
N LYS A 115 -7.00 2.93 -18.39
CA LYS A 115 -6.43 1.92 -19.30
C LYS A 115 -5.17 1.27 -18.74
N TYR A 116 -4.25 2.05 -18.16
CA TYR A 116 -3.03 1.53 -17.53
C TYR A 116 -3.36 0.65 -16.31
N LEU A 117 -4.33 1.08 -15.49
CA LEU A 117 -4.79 0.34 -14.34
C LEU A 117 -5.45 -0.98 -14.76
N SER A 118 -6.38 -0.95 -15.72
CA SER A 118 -7.03 -2.16 -16.24
C SER A 118 -6.02 -3.16 -16.81
N LYS A 119 -5.01 -2.70 -17.56
CA LYS A 119 -3.92 -3.57 -18.03
C LYS A 119 -3.14 -4.19 -16.87
N SER A 120 -2.77 -3.39 -15.88
CA SER A 120 -2.04 -3.87 -14.70
C SER A 120 -2.85 -4.89 -13.90
N LEU A 121 -4.16 -4.67 -13.74
CA LEU A 121 -5.06 -5.62 -13.09
C LEU A 121 -5.22 -6.91 -13.90
N GLN A 122 -5.33 -6.80 -15.23
CA GLN A 122 -5.40 -7.97 -16.11
C GLN A 122 -4.12 -8.82 -16.02
N GLU A 123 -2.96 -8.18 -15.95
CA GLU A 123 -1.68 -8.87 -15.74
C GLU A 123 -1.62 -9.54 -14.37
N ALA A 124 -2.10 -8.88 -13.32
CA ALA A 124 -2.22 -9.50 -12.00
C ALA A 124 -3.13 -10.76 -12.04
N VAL A 125 -4.27 -10.70 -12.73
CA VAL A 125 -5.14 -11.88 -12.95
C VAL A 125 -4.39 -12.97 -13.73
N SER A 126 -3.63 -12.62 -14.77
CA SER A 126 -2.83 -13.60 -15.52
C SER A 126 -1.80 -14.31 -14.63
N SER A 127 -1.26 -13.64 -13.61
CA SER A 127 -0.36 -14.25 -12.63
C SER A 127 -1.09 -15.21 -11.68
N LEU A 128 -2.36 -14.97 -11.36
CA LEU A 128 -3.19 -15.92 -10.60
C LEU A 128 -3.46 -17.21 -11.39
N GLN A 129 -3.56 -17.11 -12.71
CA GLN A 129 -3.80 -18.25 -13.60
C GLN A 129 -2.52 -18.98 -14.04
N SER A 130 -1.36 -18.34 -13.89
CA SER A 130 -0.06 -18.93 -14.23
C SER A 130 0.30 -20.09 -13.31
N SER A 131 0.92 -21.13 -13.87
CA SER A 131 1.42 -22.31 -13.14
C SER A 131 2.92 -22.26 -12.86
N THR A 132 3.57 -21.12 -13.06
CA THR A 132 5.00 -20.93 -12.79
C THR A 132 5.30 -20.94 -11.29
N GLU A 133 6.47 -21.43 -10.85
CA GLU A 133 6.86 -21.40 -9.43
C GLU A 133 6.88 -19.96 -8.87
N GLU A 134 7.24 -19.04 -9.76
CA GLU A 134 7.17 -17.59 -9.67
C GLU A 134 5.80 -17.07 -9.17
N SER A 135 4.72 -17.48 -9.83
CA SER A 135 3.36 -17.03 -9.50
C SER A 135 2.84 -17.63 -8.21
N LYS A 136 3.34 -18.78 -7.76
CA LYS A 136 2.90 -19.41 -6.50
C LYS A 136 3.15 -18.53 -5.28
N ALA A 137 4.30 -17.85 -5.21
CA ALA A 137 4.61 -16.95 -4.10
C ALA A 137 3.66 -15.73 -4.05
N PHE A 138 3.23 -15.24 -5.22
CA PHE A 138 2.21 -14.20 -5.31
C PHE A 138 0.83 -14.74 -4.91
N GLN A 139 0.44 -15.90 -5.44
CA GLN A 139 -0.82 -16.57 -5.14
C GLN A 139 -0.99 -16.85 -3.64
N GLU A 140 0.05 -17.33 -2.95
CA GLU A 140 0.00 -17.58 -1.49
C GLU A 140 -0.26 -16.29 -0.69
N LYS A 141 0.44 -15.21 -1.04
CA LYS A 141 0.23 -13.90 -0.41
C LYS A 141 -1.15 -13.34 -0.72
N PHE A 142 -1.61 -13.49 -1.96
CA PHE A 142 -2.91 -13.02 -2.41
C PHE A 142 -4.05 -13.80 -1.74
N GLN A 143 -3.94 -15.13 -1.60
CA GLN A 143 -4.91 -15.93 -0.83
C GLN A 143 -4.94 -15.53 0.64
N LYS A 144 -3.80 -15.16 1.23
CA LYS A 144 -3.79 -14.63 2.60
C LYS A 144 -4.57 -13.32 2.69
N PHE A 145 -4.34 -12.41 1.74
CA PHE A 145 -5.06 -11.15 1.63
C PHE A 145 -6.58 -11.36 1.44
N GLU A 146 -6.98 -12.28 0.55
CA GLU A 146 -8.37 -12.66 0.32
C GLU A 146 -9.06 -13.17 1.60
N ARG A 147 -8.37 -14.02 2.38
CA ARG A 147 -8.90 -14.51 3.66
C ARG A 147 -9.00 -13.41 4.72
N GLU A 148 -7.97 -12.57 4.85
CA GLU A 148 -7.96 -11.45 5.81
C GLU A 148 -9.08 -10.43 5.51
N ASN A 149 -9.38 -10.22 4.22
CA ASN A 149 -10.39 -9.26 3.77
C ASN A 149 -11.75 -9.90 3.43
N LYS A 150 -11.87 -11.22 3.59
CA LYS A 150 -13.09 -11.98 3.29
C LYS A 150 -13.66 -11.68 1.90
N CYS A 151 -12.79 -11.70 0.89
CA CYS A 151 -13.15 -11.50 -0.52
C CYS A 151 -12.50 -12.57 -1.41
N CYS A 152 -12.95 -12.70 -2.66
CA CYS A 152 -12.37 -13.64 -3.62
C CYS A 152 -12.18 -13.03 -5.01
N GLY A 153 -10.97 -13.09 -5.55
CA GLY A 153 -10.62 -12.57 -6.88
C GLY A 153 -10.27 -11.08 -6.91
N LEU A 154 -10.08 -10.55 -8.12
CA LEU A 154 -9.61 -9.17 -8.35
C LEU A 154 -10.53 -8.37 -9.29
N LEU A 155 -10.90 -8.95 -10.43
CA LEU A 155 -11.74 -8.34 -11.48
C LEU A 155 -13.06 -9.09 -11.67
N ASN A 156 -12.99 -10.42 -11.85
CA ASN A 156 -14.15 -11.28 -12.15
C ASN A 156 -14.45 -12.27 -11.02
N GLY A 157 -13.99 -11.93 -9.81
CA GLY A 157 -14.19 -12.74 -8.63
C GLY A 157 -13.48 -14.10 -8.71
N PRO A 158 -14.12 -15.21 -8.28
CA PRO A 158 -13.50 -16.54 -8.24
C PRO A 158 -13.00 -17.05 -9.61
N ALA A 159 -13.54 -16.53 -10.70
CA ALA A 159 -13.14 -16.89 -12.06
C ALA A 159 -11.71 -16.44 -12.39
N ASP A 160 -11.18 -15.42 -11.70
CA ASP A 160 -9.82 -14.92 -11.94
C ASP A 160 -8.74 -15.97 -11.64
N TRP A 161 -9.02 -16.92 -10.75
CA TRP A 161 -8.12 -18.04 -10.44
C TRP A 161 -8.03 -19.09 -11.56
N GLY A 162 -8.98 -19.11 -12.49
CA GLY A 162 -9.00 -20.02 -13.63
C GLY A 162 -8.78 -21.47 -13.22
N LYS A 163 -7.79 -22.13 -13.83
CA LYS A 163 -7.45 -23.54 -13.56
C LYS A 163 -6.85 -23.74 -12.16
N ASN A 164 -6.28 -22.70 -11.56
CA ASN A 164 -5.64 -22.78 -10.26
C ASN A 164 -6.62 -22.72 -9.08
N PHE A 165 -7.90 -22.41 -9.34
CA PHE A 165 -8.93 -22.32 -8.30
C PHE A 165 -9.05 -23.60 -7.46
N ASN A 166 -8.93 -24.77 -8.10
CA ASN A 166 -9.04 -26.06 -7.42
C ASN A 166 -7.69 -26.60 -6.92
N THR A 167 -6.59 -25.90 -7.19
CA THR A 167 -5.25 -26.34 -6.81
C THR A 167 -4.97 -25.95 -5.36
N ALA A 168 -4.78 -26.94 -4.51
CA ALA A 168 -4.43 -26.70 -3.11
C ALA A 168 -2.99 -26.15 -3.04
N SER A 169 -2.82 -24.91 -2.60
CA SER A 169 -1.49 -24.40 -2.26
C SER A 169 -1.19 -24.75 -0.80
N ARG A 170 -0.39 -25.81 -0.62
CA ARG A 170 0.18 -26.34 0.63
C ARG A 170 -0.74 -26.69 1.81
N SER A 171 -1.92 -26.11 2.00
CA SER A 171 -2.89 -26.56 3.04
C SER A 171 -4.33 -26.05 2.87
N ASN A 172 -4.58 -24.94 2.14
CA ASN A 172 -5.92 -24.35 2.05
C ASN A 172 -6.39 -24.21 0.60
N LYS A 173 -7.71 -24.32 0.39
CA LYS A 173 -8.31 -24.05 -0.91
C LYS A 173 -8.42 -22.54 -1.11
N VAL A 174 -8.40 -22.14 -2.37
CA VAL A 174 -8.59 -20.75 -2.79
C VAL A 174 -9.92 -20.22 -2.25
N CYS A 175 -9.88 -19.03 -1.63
CA CYS A 175 -11.05 -18.30 -1.10
C CYS A 175 -11.94 -19.07 -0.12
N GLU A 176 -11.44 -20.12 0.54
CA GLU A 176 -12.24 -20.98 1.42
C GLU A 176 -12.88 -20.18 2.56
N CYS A 177 -14.22 -20.27 2.67
CA CYS A 177 -15.01 -19.58 3.67
C CYS A 177 -15.42 -20.53 4.78
N GLU A 178 -15.03 -20.23 6.01
CA GLU A 178 -15.41 -21.03 7.17
C GLU A 178 -16.83 -20.62 7.62
N GLN A 179 -17.74 -21.59 7.71
CA GLN A 179 -19.12 -21.36 8.14
C GLN A 179 -19.18 -21.21 9.66
N ASP A 180 -18.93 -20.01 10.15
CA ASP A 180 -19.38 -19.58 11.48
C ASP A 180 -20.71 -18.82 11.37
N SER A 181 -21.48 -18.74 12.46
CA SER A 181 -22.80 -18.12 12.57
C SER A 181 -22.87 -16.64 12.09
N GLN A 182 -21.75 -15.90 12.14
CA GLN A 182 -21.60 -14.54 11.57
C GLN A 182 -21.16 -14.52 10.07
N SER A 183 -20.77 -15.67 9.51
CA SER A 183 -20.14 -15.81 8.18
C SER A 183 -21.16 -16.04 7.05
N THR A 184 -22.42 -16.34 7.39
CA THR A 184 -23.47 -16.75 6.42
C THR A 184 -23.77 -15.68 5.36
N ASP A 185 -23.62 -14.40 5.69
CA ASP A 185 -23.84 -13.28 4.75
C ASP A 185 -22.62 -12.98 3.85
N LEU A 186 -21.44 -13.50 4.19
CA LEU A 186 -20.18 -13.25 3.47
C LEU A 186 -19.77 -14.42 2.57
N CYS A 187 -20.30 -15.62 2.78
CA CYS A 187 -20.02 -16.77 1.94
C CYS A 187 -21.05 -16.93 0.81
N ILE A 188 -20.59 -17.36 -0.37
CA ILE A 188 -21.42 -17.87 -1.47
C ILE A 188 -21.01 -19.29 -1.84
N ARG A 189 -21.94 -20.05 -2.41
CA ARG A 189 -21.65 -21.38 -2.92
C ARG A 189 -21.15 -21.28 -4.36
N TYR A 190 -19.89 -21.69 -4.60
CA TYR A 190 -19.28 -21.71 -5.92
C TYR A 190 -18.58 -23.06 -6.14
N GLN A 191 -18.85 -23.71 -7.28
CA GLN A 191 -18.32 -25.05 -7.63
C GLN A 191 -18.37 -26.07 -6.46
N ASN A 192 -19.52 -26.13 -5.78
CA ASN A 192 -19.80 -27.05 -4.66
C ASN A 192 -18.98 -26.82 -3.37
N ARG A 193 -18.42 -25.61 -3.19
CA ARG A 193 -17.72 -25.16 -1.97
C ARG A 193 -18.24 -23.79 -1.53
N TYR A 194 -18.07 -23.47 -0.25
CA TYR A 194 -18.32 -22.12 0.27
C TYR A 194 -17.06 -21.29 0.14
N ILE A 195 -17.19 -20.14 -0.53
CA ILE A 195 -16.12 -19.17 -0.69
C ILE A 195 -16.60 -17.79 -0.32
N TYR A 196 -15.66 -16.90 -0.01
CA TYR A 196 -15.99 -15.49 0.18
C TYR A 196 -16.60 -14.87 -1.08
N LYS A 197 -17.54 -13.95 -0.89
CA LYS A 197 -18.17 -13.14 -1.94
C LYS A 197 -17.15 -12.33 -2.76
#